data_AF-A0Y5V9-F1
#
_entry.id   AF-A0Y5V9-F1
#
_cell.length_a   1.000
_cell.length_b   1.000
_cell.length_c   1.000
_cell.angle_alpha   90.00
_cell.angle_beta   90.00
_cell.angle_gamma   90.00
#
_symmetry.space_group_name_H-M   'P 1'
#
loop_
_entity.id
_entity.type
_entity.pdbx_description
1 polymer ?
#
loop_
_entity_poly.entity_id
_entity_poly.type
_entity_poly.pdbx_seq_one_letter_code
_entity_poly.pdbx_strand_id
1 'polypeptide(L)'
;MYSGKQVIKAGETLLSPNLGDNDPVLFSKSMDVLSFWRFSFENALDTAFSILVKVALPHDRDAIFAKRLKRHPSIVSKLKRFNTMKLKNMQDIGGCRVILKDEKKLRKVVRSLKLLPEFQCENGKYKYKDYITSPKKDGYRGYHLIGRFTDCNGEIKNIEIQLRTRIQHYWATGLEIVDLFTGQALKSSIGEDKWKDFFSATSEQFEIIERIPAFSKLEKQEQVSKFAKKLGSSNDIDLIYSHKLCQYYLKDLDVFERLGAFANSLKVIDNQLIEIESEAGYILLVINFKDHNLTSTLFADDLNGKRDAEKKYIEAEKHAAKEEGIVVALVSSSNVGGIKEAYPNYFADSTNFLKYLELLTKIDNPIKLNMKKRMKFAGEL
;
A
#
# COMPACT_ATOMS: atom_id res chain seq x y z
N MET A 1 7.48 7.80 30.58
CA MET A 1 6.54 6.78 30.08
C MET A 1 5.12 7.31 30.23
N TYR A 2 4.24 7.04 29.26
CA TYR A 2 2.80 7.35 29.37
C TYR A 2 2.00 6.11 29.75
N SER A 3 1.03 6.28 30.66
CA SER A 3 0.10 5.22 31.05
C SER A 3 -0.91 4.91 29.94
N GLY A 4 -1.52 3.72 29.99
CA GLY A 4 -2.56 3.34 29.04
C GLY A 4 -3.78 4.29 29.02
N LYS A 5 -4.12 4.90 30.17
CA LYS A 5 -5.18 5.91 30.24
C LYS A 5 -4.80 7.19 29.49
N GLN A 6 -3.53 7.62 29.59
CA GLN A 6 -3.03 8.77 28.83
C GLN A 6 -3.05 8.51 27.32
N VAL A 7 -2.67 7.30 26.89
CA VAL A 7 -2.73 6.90 25.46
C VAL A 7 -4.16 6.94 24.94
N ILE A 8 -5.12 6.40 25.71
CA ILE A 8 -6.54 6.43 25.34
C ILE A 8 -7.02 7.88 25.21
N LYS A 9 -6.76 8.71 26.23
CA LYS A 9 -7.16 10.12 26.25
C LYS A 9 -6.56 10.90 25.08
N ALA A 10 -5.28 10.72 24.78
CA ALA A 10 -4.65 11.39 23.64
C ALA A 10 -5.32 11.02 22.31
N GLY A 11 -5.64 9.73 22.11
CA GLY A 11 -6.37 9.28 20.93
C GLY A 11 -7.76 9.92 20.79
N GLU A 12 -8.50 10.05 21.89
CA GLU A 12 -9.82 10.70 21.92
C GLU A 12 -9.72 12.22 21.68
N THR A 13 -8.76 12.87 22.33
CA THR A 13 -8.49 14.31 22.16
C THR A 13 -8.25 14.64 20.68
N LEU A 14 -7.44 13.85 19.97
CA LEU A 14 -7.13 14.04 18.55
C LEU A 14 -8.32 13.85 17.58
N LEU A 15 -9.48 13.40 18.07
CA LEU A 15 -10.71 13.37 17.27
C LEU A 15 -11.41 14.73 17.20
N SER A 16 -11.08 15.65 18.12
CA SER A 16 -11.69 16.97 18.20
C SER A 16 -11.41 17.76 16.92
N PRO A 17 -12.45 18.26 16.23
CA PRO A 17 -12.28 19.11 15.06
C PRO A 17 -11.45 20.35 15.38
N ASN A 18 -10.55 20.73 14.46
CA ASN A 18 -9.72 21.93 14.55
C ASN A 18 -8.92 22.06 15.86
N LEU A 19 -8.57 20.93 16.51
CA LEU A 19 -7.80 20.95 17.75
C LEU A 19 -6.46 21.69 17.58
N GLY A 20 -5.81 21.53 16.42
CA GLY A 20 -4.54 22.19 16.12
C GLY A 20 -4.61 23.72 16.18
N ASP A 21 -5.77 24.30 15.87
CA ASP A 21 -6.00 25.75 15.89
C ASP A 21 -6.55 26.21 17.25
N ASN A 22 -7.50 25.45 17.81
CA ASN A 22 -8.20 25.79 19.04
C ASN A 22 -7.33 25.63 20.29
N ASP A 23 -6.50 24.58 20.35
CA ASP A 23 -5.56 24.35 21.45
C ASP A 23 -4.25 23.70 20.92
N PRO A 24 -3.34 24.52 20.37
CA PRO A 24 -2.09 24.03 19.78
C PRO A 24 -1.20 23.28 20.79
N VAL A 25 -1.28 23.62 22.08
CA VAL A 25 -0.49 23.00 23.14
C VAL A 25 -1.01 21.60 23.44
N LEU A 26 -2.33 21.44 23.60
CA LEU A 26 -2.95 20.14 23.82
C LEU A 26 -2.81 19.24 22.58
N PHE A 27 -2.92 19.81 21.38
CA PHE A 27 -2.62 19.09 20.13
C PHE A 27 -1.20 18.53 20.14
N SER A 28 -0.20 19.38 20.39
CA SER A 28 1.22 18.99 20.41
C SER A 28 1.49 17.89 21.44
N LYS A 29 0.97 18.03 22.66
CA LYS A 29 1.09 17.01 23.72
C LYS A 29 0.42 15.69 23.34
N SER A 30 -0.75 15.74 22.71
CA SER A 30 -1.47 14.53 22.28
C SER A 30 -0.75 13.81 21.15
N MET A 31 -0.12 14.56 20.23
CA MET A 31 0.77 14.02 19.20
C MET A 31 2.00 13.34 19.80
N ASP A 32 2.60 13.90 20.86
CA ASP A 32 3.73 13.27 21.56
C ASP A 32 3.34 11.93 22.20
N VAL A 33 2.17 11.88 22.85
CA VAL A 33 1.66 10.62 23.45
C VAL A 33 1.34 9.59 22.36
N LEU A 34 0.72 10.00 21.26
CA LEU A 34 0.44 9.11 20.14
C LEU A 34 1.72 8.55 19.54
N SER A 35 2.73 9.41 19.34
CA SER A 35 3.99 8.97 18.76
C SER A 35 4.73 8.02 19.70
N PHE A 36 4.81 8.33 21.00
CA PHE A 36 5.36 7.41 21.99
C PHE A 36 4.69 6.03 21.93
N TRP A 37 3.34 6.00 21.90
CA TRP A 37 2.62 4.73 21.80
C TRP A 37 2.93 4.01 20.49
N ARG A 38 3.02 4.73 19.38
CA ARG A 38 3.34 4.17 18.06
C ARG A 38 4.75 3.58 18.02
N PHE A 39 5.76 4.27 18.52
CA PHE A 39 7.14 3.79 18.55
C PHE A 39 7.35 2.62 19.51
N SER A 40 6.45 2.40 20.48
CA SER A 40 6.47 1.17 21.30
C SER A 40 6.28 -0.13 20.48
N PHE A 41 5.83 -0.04 19.21
CA PHE A 41 5.69 -1.19 18.32
C PHE A 41 6.97 -1.49 17.53
N GLU A 42 8.00 -0.64 17.57
CA GLU A 42 9.17 -0.75 16.70
C GLU A 42 9.91 -2.09 16.87
N ASN A 43 10.20 -2.49 18.11
CA ASN A 43 10.92 -3.74 18.36
C ASN A 43 10.12 -4.97 17.87
N ALA A 44 8.82 -5.02 18.19
CA ALA A 44 7.92 -6.06 17.72
C ALA A 44 7.81 -6.09 16.18
N LEU A 45 7.83 -4.92 15.54
CA LEU A 45 7.84 -4.76 14.09
C LEU A 45 9.14 -5.31 13.47
N ASP A 46 10.29 -5.04 14.07
CA ASP A 46 11.60 -5.53 13.62
C ASP A 46 11.67 -7.07 13.69
N THR A 47 11.18 -7.67 14.77
CA THR A 47 11.07 -9.13 14.90
C THR A 47 10.14 -9.72 13.85
N ALA A 48 8.95 -9.14 13.67
CA ALA A 48 7.97 -9.58 12.68
C ALA A 48 8.53 -9.50 11.26
N PHE A 49 9.24 -8.42 10.93
CA PHE A 49 9.89 -8.23 9.64
C PHE A 49 10.98 -9.27 9.39
N SER A 50 11.85 -9.52 10.37
CA SER A 50 12.93 -10.52 10.26
C SER A 50 12.37 -11.92 10.00
N ILE A 51 11.29 -12.30 10.69
CA ILE A 51 10.59 -13.57 10.47
C ILE A 51 9.99 -13.62 9.06
N LEU A 52 9.32 -12.54 8.62
CA LEU A 52 8.71 -12.47 7.29
C LEU A 52 9.76 -12.67 6.19
N VAL A 53 10.91 -11.99 6.27
CA VAL A 53 12.02 -12.12 5.32
C VAL A 53 12.54 -13.56 5.29
N LYS A 54 12.83 -14.14 6.47
CA LYS A 54 13.32 -15.51 6.61
C LYS A 54 12.36 -16.54 6.00
N VAL A 55 11.05 -16.33 6.15
CA VAL A 55 10.03 -17.25 5.65
C VAL A 55 9.80 -17.10 4.15
N ALA A 56 9.81 -15.88 3.61
CA ALA A 56 9.43 -15.63 2.23
C ALA A 56 10.56 -15.81 1.22
N LEU A 57 11.81 -15.45 1.56
CA LEU A 57 12.96 -15.55 0.64
C LEU A 57 13.18 -16.97 0.07
N PRO A 58 13.00 -18.06 0.83
CA PRO A 58 13.09 -19.42 0.27
C PRO A 58 12.06 -19.72 -0.83
N HIS A 59 10.90 -19.04 -0.82
CA HIS A 59 9.85 -19.21 -1.83
C HIS A 59 9.98 -18.22 -2.98
N ASP A 60 10.54 -17.03 -2.73
CA ASP A 60 10.73 -15.98 -3.70
C ASP A 60 11.96 -15.12 -3.41
N ARG A 61 13.05 -15.34 -4.16
CA ARG A 61 14.31 -14.60 -4.01
C ARG A 61 14.20 -13.13 -4.43
N ASP A 62 13.23 -12.80 -5.30
CA ASP A 62 13.01 -11.47 -5.85
C ASP A 62 11.85 -10.75 -5.14
N ALA A 63 11.51 -11.19 -3.92
CA ALA A 63 10.46 -10.57 -3.12
C ALA A 63 10.91 -9.21 -2.60
N ILE A 64 10.00 -8.24 -2.65
CA ILE A 64 10.22 -6.91 -2.08
C ILE A 64 9.58 -6.89 -0.70
N PHE A 65 10.33 -6.37 0.29
CA PHE A 65 9.88 -6.32 1.67
C PHE A 65 9.78 -4.88 2.13
N ALA A 66 8.77 -4.59 2.94
CA ALA A 66 8.60 -3.27 3.52
C ALA A 66 8.12 -3.36 4.97
N LYS A 67 8.58 -2.48 5.85
CA LYS A 67 8.01 -2.30 7.20
C LYS A 67 7.83 -0.83 7.52
N ARG A 68 6.78 -0.52 8.28
CA ARG A 68 6.45 0.85 8.65
C ARG A 68 5.48 0.92 9.83
N LEU A 69 5.60 1.99 10.61
CA LEU A 69 4.62 2.41 11.59
C LEU A 69 3.55 3.32 10.96
N LYS A 70 2.31 3.18 11.41
CA LYS A 70 1.15 3.87 10.84
C LYS A 70 1.24 5.39 11.06
N ARG A 71 0.87 6.17 10.03
CA ARG A 71 0.84 7.65 10.11
C ARG A 71 -0.27 8.15 11.00
N HIS A 72 -0.06 9.32 11.60
CA HIS A 72 -1.07 10.02 12.39
C HIS A 72 -2.42 10.18 11.67
N PRO A 73 -2.51 10.69 10.41
CA PRO A 73 -3.81 10.83 9.73
C PRO A 73 -4.55 9.50 9.56
N SER A 74 -3.82 8.41 9.32
CA SER A 74 -4.39 7.07 9.18
C SER A 74 -4.87 6.49 10.51
N ILE A 75 -4.20 6.82 11.63
CA ILE A 75 -4.64 6.44 12.98
C ILE A 75 -5.92 7.20 13.33
N VAL A 76 -5.94 8.53 13.17
CA VAL A 76 -7.10 9.37 13.47
C VAL A 76 -8.31 8.99 12.61
N SER A 77 -8.12 8.80 11.29
CA SER A 77 -9.20 8.36 10.39
C SER A 77 -9.82 7.02 10.85
N LYS A 78 -8.99 6.08 11.31
CA LYS A 78 -9.47 4.80 11.84
C LYS A 78 -10.25 4.95 13.15
N LEU A 79 -9.76 5.79 14.07
CA LEU A 79 -10.46 6.09 15.33
C LEU A 79 -11.82 6.78 15.05
N LYS A 80 -11.89 7.70 14.07
CA LYS A 80 -13.15 8.32 13.64
C LYS A 80 -14.14 7.31 13.06
N ARG A 81 -13.66 6.39 12.22
CA ARG A 81 -14.48 5.37 11.56
C ARG A 81 -15.06 4.32 12.52
N PHE A 82 -14.34 4.00 13.60
CA PHE A 82 -14.74 2.99 14.57
C PHE A 82 -14.83 3.62 15.96
N ASN A 83 -16.01 4.15 16.30
CA ASN A 83 -16.28 4.88 17.55
C ASN A 83 -15.91 4.12 18.85
N THR A 84 -15.93 2.78 18.84
CA THR A 84 -15.52 1.94 19.98
C THR A 84 -14.01 1.71 20.05
N MET A 85 -13.26 2.02 18.99
CA MET A 85 -11.81 1.83 18.93
C MET A 85 -11.09 2.87 19.76
N LYS A 86 -10.13 2.40 20.57
CA LYS A 86 -9.20 3.25 21.33
C LYS A 86 -7.79 3.06 20.79
N LEU A 87 -6.97 4.12 20.85
CA LEU A 87 -5.59 4.10 20.35
C LEU A 87 -4.77 2.94 20.93
N LYS A 88 -4.88 2.71 22.25
CA LYS A 88 -4.22 1.61 22.95
C LYS A 88 -4.59 0.22 22.39
N ASN A 89 -5.80 0.05 21.89
CA ASN A 89 -6.31 -1.24 21.43
C ASN A 89 -6.13 -1.44 19.90
N MET A 90 -5.56 -0.45 19.21
CA MET A 90 -5.36 -0.51 17.76
C MET A 90 -4.29 -1.56 17.42
N GLN A 91 -4.67 -2.54 16.60
CA GLN A 91 -3.83 -3.70 16.29
C GLN A 91 -2.93 -3.52 15.08
N ASP A 92 -3.17 -2.52 14.23
CA ASP A 92 -2.46 -2.27 12.97
C ASP A 92 -1.60 -1.00 13.05
N ILE A 93 -0.94 -0.79 14.19
CA ILE A 93 0.02 0.31 14.37
C ILE A 93 1.33 0.00 13.64
N GLY A 94 1.86 -1.21 13.81
CA GLY A 94 2.99 -1.73 13.04
C GLY A 94 2.51 -2.63 11.90
N GLY A 95 3.10 -2.46 10.73
CA GLY A 95 2.79 -3.28 9.57
C GLY A 95 4.03 -3.67 8.77
N CYS A 96 4.12 -4.95 8.41
CA CYS A 96 5.05 -5.46 7.41
C CYS A 96 4.29 -5.78 6.12
N ARG A 97 4.98 -5.67 4.99
CA ARG A 97 4.48 -6.06 3.68
C ARG A 97 5.53 -6.90 2.96
N VAL A 98 5.07 -7.93 2.27
CA VAL A 98 5.86 -8.65 1.28
C VAL A 98 5.13 -8.63 -0.06
N ILE A 99 5.87 -8.27 -1.11
CA ILE A 99 5.39 -8.21 -2.48
C ILE A 99 6.06 -9.36 -3.24
N LEU A 100 5.23 -10.32 -3.64
CA LEU A 100 5.65 -11.58 -4.23
C LEU A 100 5.37 -11.56 -5.73
N LYS A 101 6.09 -12.41 -6.47
CA LYS A 101 5.97 -12.47 -7.93
C LYS A 101 4.56 -12.86 -8.40
N ASP A 102 3.93 -13.83 -7.72
CA ASP A 102 2.66 -14.40 -8.12
C ASP A 102 1.89 -14.98 -6.92
N GLU A 103 0.60 -15.27 -7.13
CA GLU A 103 -0.27 -15.80 -6.08
C GLU A 103 0.19 -17.17 -5.57
N LYS A 104 0.76 -18.02 -6.42
CA LYS A 104 1.23 -19.36 -6.00
C LYS A 104 2.29 -19.24 -4.92
N LYS A 105 3.28 -18.35 -5.10
CA LYS A 105 4.29 -18.06 -4.09
C LYS A 105 3.68 -17.42 -2.85
N LEU A 106 2.76 -16.47 -3.02
CA LEU A 106 2.01 -15.86 -1.92
C LEU A 106 1.33 -16.90 -1.04
N ARG A 107 0.59 -17.84 -1.62
CA ARG A 107 -0.09 -18.90 -0.85
C ARG A 107 0.89 -19.82 -0.13
N LYS A 108 2.10 -20.07 -0.68
CA LYS A 108 3.15 -20.83 0.02
C LYS A 108 3.64 -20.08 1.26
N VAL A 109 3.96 -18.80 1.13
CA VAL A 109 4.39 -17.95 2.26
C VAL A 109 3.30 -17.89 3.33
N VAL A 110 2.03 -17.68 2.94
CA VAL A 110 0.89 -17.70 3.86
C VAL A 110 0.82 -19.01 4.65
N ARG A 111 0.99 -20.17 3.99
CA ARG A 111 0.99 -21.47 4.68
C ARG A 111 2.13 -21.58 5.68
N SER A 112 3.33 -21.18 5.31
CA SER A 112 4.49 -21.21 6.22
C SER A 112 4.30 -20.30 7.44
N LEU A 113 3.80 -19.07 7.25
CA LEU A 113 3.56 -18.14 8.36
C LEU A 113 2.52 -18.66 9.36
N LYS A 114 1.44 -19.29 8.88
CA LYS A 114 0.38 -19.84 9.74
C LYS A 114 0.84 -20.97 10.68
N LEU A 115 1.95 -21.64 10.35
CA LEU A 115 2.51 -22.70 11.18
C LEU A 115 3.36 -22.16 12.33
N LEU A 116 3.72 -20.88 12.30
CA LEU A 116 4.55 -20.27 13.33
C LEU A 116 3.74 -19.88 14.57
N PRO A 117 4.30 -20.05 15.79
CA PRO A 117 3.60 -19.73 17.05
C PRO A 117 3.06 -18.31 17.12
N GLU A 118 3.77 -17.33 16.55
CA GLU A 118 3.42 -15.91 16.56
C GLU A 118 2.08 -15.64 15.85
N PHE A 119 1.68 -16.49 14.91
CA PHE A 119 0.42 -16.35 14.16
C PHE A 119 -0.70 -17.24 14.70
N GLN A 120 -0.40 -18.17 15.60
CA GLN A 120 -1.39 -19.03 16.23
C GLN A 120 -2.05 -18.33 17.42
N CYS A 121 -3.36 -18.46 17.52
CA CYS A 121 -4.16 -18.11 18.69
C CYS A 121 -4.27 -19.33 19.63
N GLU A 122 -4.73 -19.12 20.86
CA GLU A 122 -4.82 -20.18 21.90
C GLU A 122 -5.63 -21.42 21.47
N ASN A 123 -6.54 -21.28 20.51
CA ASN A 123 -7.35 -22.36 19.96
C ASN A 123 -6.81 -22.93 18.62
N GLY A 124 -5.55 -22.65 18.27
CA GLY A 124 -4.94 -23.06 17.01
C GLY A 124 -5.44 -22.31 15.77
N LYS A 125 -6.34 -21.33 15.92
CA LYS A 125 -6.78 -20.46 14.80
C LYS A 125 -5.79 -19.32 14.58
N TYR A 126 -5.92 -18.60 13.48
CA TYR A 126 -5.12 -17.41 13.17
C TYR A 126 -6.04 -16.28 12.70
N LYS A 127 -5.65 -15.03 12.94
CA LYS A 127 -6.42 -13.85 12.52
C LYS A 127 -5.98 -13.42 11.13
N TYR A 128 -6.90 -13.43 10.18
CA TYR A 128 -6.61 -13.09 8.79
C TYR A 128 -7.78 -12.47 8.06
N LYS A 129 -7.47 -11.85 6.92
CA LYS A 129 -8.45 -11.46 5.89
C LYS A 129 -7.88 -11.78 4.51
N ASP A 130 -8.63 -12.56 3.74
CA ASP A 130 -8.24 -12.96 2.39
C ASP A 130 -8.96 -12.10 1.35
N TYR A 131 -8.43 -10.90 1.10
CA TYR A 131 -8.98 -10.01 0.09
C TYR A 131 -8.62 -10.40 -1.34
N ILE A 132 -7.82 -11.46 -1.54
CA ILE A 132 -7.60 -12.00 -2.89
C ILE A 132 -8.86 -12.76 -3.33
N THR A 133 -9.36 -13.62 -2.45
CA THR A 133 -10.58 -14.43 -2.68
C THR A 133 -11.85 -13.61 -2.51
N SER A 134 -11.86 -12.65 -1.58
CA SER A 134 -13.02 -11.78 -1.29
C SER A 134 -12.58 -10.32 -1.26
N PRO A 135 -12.40 -9.68 -2.44
CA PRO A 135 -11.94 -8.30 -2.54
C PRO A 135 -12.85 -7.33 -1.80
N LYS A 136 -12.30 -6.18 -1.41
CA LYS A 136 -13.12 -5.08 -0.88
C LYS A 136 -13.95 -4.45 -2.01
N LYS A 137 -14.95 -3.66 -1.62
CA LYS A 137 -15.83 -2.92 -2.55
C LYS A 137 -15.09 -1.98 -3.51
N ASP A 138 -13.95 -1.44 -3.08
CA ASP A 138 -13.09 -0.57 -3.89
C ASP A 138 -12.21 -1.36 -4.88
N GLY A 139 -12.26 -2.70 -4.86
CA GLY A 139 -11.40 -3.57 -5.67
C GLY A 139 -10.11 -3.99 -4.96
N TYR A 140 -9.84 -3.55 -3.73
CA TYR A 140 -8.58 -3.89 -3.05
C TYR A 140 -8.41 -5.40 -2.86
N ARG A 141 -7.21 -5.89 -3.22
CA ARG A 141 -6.77 -7.29 -3.07
C ARG A 141 -5.48 -7.41 -2.28
N GLY A 142 -5.33 -8.55 -1.60
CA GLY A 142 -4.17 -8.91 -0.80
C GLY A 142 -4.54 -9.80 0.36
N TYR A 143 -3.55 -10.45 0.97
CA TYR A 143 -3.76 -11.33 2.11
C TYR A 143 -3.21 -10.67 3.36
N HIS A 144 -4.06 -10.49 4.38
CA HIS A 144 -3.66 -9.88 5.65
C HIS A 144 -3.63 -10.93 6.76
N LEU A 145 -2.52 -10.99 7.50
CA LEU A 145 -2.35 -11.81 8.71
C LEU A 145 -2.05 -10.89 9.89
N ILE A 146 -2.52 -11.23 11.08
CA ILE A 146 -2.12 -10.56 12.32
C ILE A 146 -1.26 -11.53 13.13
N GLY A 147 -0.01 -11.16 13.39
CA GLY A 147 0.89 -11.87 14.30
C GLY A 147 1.04 -11.15 15.64
N ARG A 148 1.39 -11.90 16.67
CA ARG A 148 1.64 -11.44 18.05
C ARG A 148 3.13 -11.51 18.34
N PHE A 149 3.74 -10.37 18.60
CA PHE A 149 5.17 -10.25 18.83
C PHE A 149 5.41 -9.46 20.12
N THR A 150 6.38 -9.89 20.91
CA THR A 150 6.71 -9.27 22.19
C THR A 150 7.64 -8.08 21.97
N ASP A 151 7.38 -6.96 22.63
CA ASP A 151 8.30 -5.81 22.64
C ASP A 151 9.42 -5.98 23.68
N CYS A 152 10.30 -4.99 23.80
CA CYS A 152 11.42 -5.00 24.74
C CYS A 152 10.99 -5.02 26.22
N ASN A 153 9.73 -4.71 26.53
CA ASN A 153 9.19 -4.69 27.89
C ASN A 153 8.38 -5.95 28.21
N GLY A 154 8.32 -6.93 27.30
CA GLY A 154 7.50 -8.12 27.47
C GLY A 154 6.02 -7.94 27.09
N GLU A 155 5.62 -6.78 26.56
CA GLU A 155 4.24 -6.55 26.13
C GLU A 155 4.01 -7.14 24.74
N ILE A 156 2.88 -7.84 24.57
CA ILE A 156 2.47 -8.36 23.26
C ILE A 156 1.91 -7.22 22.40
N LYS A 157 2.55 -6.98 21.26
CA LYS A 157 2.06 -6.11 20.19
C LYS A 157 1.53 -6.95 19.03
N ASN A 158 0.41 -6.52 18.46
CA ASN A 158 -0.08 -7.09 17.21
C ASN A 158 0.59 -6.36 16.04
N ILE A 159 1.10 -7.12 15.07
CA ILE A 159 1.70 -6.60 13.84
C ILE A 159 0.92 -7.18 12.65
N GLU A 160 0.50 -6.31 11.74
CA GLU A 160 -0.17 -6.72 10.51
C GLU A 160 0.86 -7.10 9.43
N ILE A 161 0.72 -8.28 8.86
CA ILE A 161 1.52 -8.75 7.72
C ILE A 161 0.65 -8.75 6.48
N GLN A 162 1.00 -7.92 5.51
CA GLN A 162 0.33 -7.82 4.23
C GLN A 162 1.12 -8.56 3.16
N LEU A 163 0.51 -9.55 2.52
CA LEU A 163 1.08 -10.23 1.38
C LEU A 163 0.32 -9.80 0.13
N ARG A 164 1.05 -9.35 -0.89
CA ARG A 164 0.50 -8.94 -2.19
C ARG A 164 1.31 -9.58 -3.31
N THR A 165 0.70 -9.76 -4.47
CA THR A 165 1.48 -9.95 -5.70
C THR A 165 1.98 -8.60 -6.22
N ARG A 166 2.91 -8.61 -7.18
CA ARG A 166 3.36 -7.37 -7.85
C ARG A 166 2.20 -6.58 -8.46
N ILE A 167 1.27 -7.26 -9.12
CA ILE A 167 0.10 -6.62 -9.77
C ILE A 167 -0.84 -6.00 -8.73
N GLN A 168 -1.11 -6.69 -7.62
CA GLN A 168 -1.91 -6.16 -6.50
C GLN A 168 -1.23 -4.95 -5.85
N HIS A 169 0.11 -4.96 -5.74
CA HIS A 169 0.88 -3.83 -5.25
C HIS A 169 0.81 -2.62 -6.18
N TYR A 170 0.92 -2.82 -7.49
CA TYR A 170 0.79 -1.74 -8.48
C TYR A 170 -0.61 -1.13 -8.47
N TRP A 171 -1.66 -1.95 -8.38
CA TRP A 171 -3.04 -1.47 -8.24
C TRP A 171 -3.22 -0.62 -6.99
N ALA A 172 -2.75 -1.11 -5.84
CA ALA A 172 -2.88 -0.39 -4.58
C ALA A 172 -2.06 0.91 -4.56
N THR A 173 -0.89 0.90 -5.21
CA THR A 173 -0.07 2.09 -5.42
C THR A 173 -0.80 3.11 -6.28
N GLY A 174 -1.42 2.68 -7.39
CA GLY A 174 -2.21 3.55 -8.25
C GLY A 174 -3.33 4.25 -7.47
N LEU A 175 -4.07 3.49 -6.65
CA LEU A 175 -5.10 4.05 -5.78
C LEU A 175 -4.51 5.06 -4.77
N GLU A 176 -3.41 4.72 -4.11
CA GLU A 176 -2.75 5.62 -3.16
C GLU A 176 -2.26 6.92 -3.84
N ILE A 177 -1.75 6.86 -5.08
CA ILE A 177 -1.34 8.03 -5.86
C ILE A 177 -2.55 8.90 -6.20
N VAL A 178 -3.64 8.28 -6.66
CA VAL A 178 -4.89 8.99 -6.94
C VAL A 178 -5.41 9.63 -5.66
N ASP A 179 -5.52 8.91 -4.55
CA ASP A 179 -5.97 9.44 -3.26
C ASP A 179 -5.14 10.64 -2.81
N LEU A 180 -3.82 10.61 -3.02
CA LEU A 180 -2.92 11.72 -2.70
C LEU A 180 -3.23 12.94 -3.57
N PHE A 181 -3.41 12.75 -4.88
CA PHE A 181 -3.72 13.82 -5.82
C PHE A 181 -5.15 14.37 -5.65
N THR A 182 -6.15 13.49 -5.53
CA THR A 182 -7.56 13.84 -5.37
C THR A 182 -7.83 14.44 -4.01
N GLY A 183 -7.17 13.98 -2.95
CA GLY A 183 -7.27 14.60 -1.62
C GLY A 183 -6.79 16.05 -1.59
N GLN A 184 -5.93 16.47 -2.52
CA GLN A 184 -5.57 17.88 -2.74
C GLN A 184 -6.60 18.62 -3.60
N ALA A 185 -7.16 17.96 -4.61
CA ALA A 185 -8.00 18.58 -5.63
C ALA A 185 -9.52 18.56 -5.34
N LEU A 186 -10.01 17.67 -4.46
CA LEU A 186 -11.43 17.33 -4.35
C LEU A 186 -12.00 17.53 -2.94
N LYS A 187 -12.66 18.67 -2.76
CA LYS A 187 -13.85 18.84 -1.90
C LYS A 187 -15.14 18.74 -2.73
N SER A 188 -15.19 17.84 -3.73
CA SER A 188 -16.42 17.58 -4.51
C SER A 188 -16.67 16.07 -4.63
N SER A 189 -17.88 15.65 -4.24
CA SER A 189 -18.28 14.24 -4.07
C SER A 189 -18.39 13.45 -5.39
N ILE A 190 -18.46 14.12 -6.55
CA ILE A 190 -18.73 13.48 -7.85
C ILE A 190 -17.50 12.77 -8.42
N GLY A 191 -16.29 13.29 -8.18
CA GLY A 191 -15.06 12.67 -8.69
C GLY A 191 -14.70 11.37 -7.98
N GLU A 192 -15.07 11.24 -6.71
CA GLU A 192 -14.68 10.11 -5.85
C GLU A 192 -15.34 8.80 -6.30
N ASP A 193 -16.60 8.82 -6.71
CA ASP A 193 -17.33 7.61 -7.10
C ASP A 193 -16.86 7.05 -8.44
N LYS A 194 -16.52 7.92 -9.41
CA LYS A 194 -15.93 7.49 -10.69
C LYS A 194 -14.59 6.79 -10.50
N TRP A 195 -13.73 7.32 -9.62
CA TRP A 195 -12.46 6.67 -9.29
C TRP A 195 -12.67 5.32 -8.59
N LYS A 196 -13.64 5.20 -7.67
CA LYS A 196 -13.99 3.91 -7.04
C LYS A 196 -14.40 2.87 -8.09
N ASP A 197 -15.28 3.23 -9.01
CA ASP A 197 -15.72 2.32 -10.06
C ASP A 197 -14.56 1.93 -10.99
N PHE A 198 -13.72 2.90 -11.37
CA PHE A 198 -12.52 2.65 -12.17
C PHE A 198 -11.58 1.65 -11.50
N PHE A 199 -11.30 1.83 -10.21
CA PHE A 199 -10.40 0.96 -9.45
C PHE A 199 -11.00 -0.44 -9.25
N SER A 200 -12.31 -0.53 -8.99
CA SER A 200 -13.02 -1.81 -8.91
C SER A 200 -12.93 -2.57 -10.23
N ALA A 201 -13.26 -1.94 -11.35
CA ALA A 201 -13.18 -2.54 -12.68
C ALA A 201 -11.75 -2.98 -13.03
N THR A 202 -10.76 -2.13 -12.74
CA THR A 202 -9.34 -2.45 -12.99
C THR A 202 -8.87 -3.64 -12.16
N SER A 203 -9.35 -3.79 -10.93
CA SER A 203 -9.00 -4.93 -10.06
C SER A 203 -9.42 -6.28 -10.66
N GLU A 204 -10.62 -6.34 -11.25
CA GLU A 204 -11.11 -7.53 -11.93
C GLU A 204 -10.28 -7.88 -13.16
N GLN A 205 -9.89 -6.87 -13.96
CA GLN A 205 -9.01 -7.10 -15.12
C GLN A 205 -7.62 -7.58 -14.68
N PHE A 206 -7.09 -7.01 -13.59
CA PHE A 206 -5.80 -7.40 -13.05
C PHE A 206 -5.81 -8.83 -12.49
N GLU A 207 -6.91 -9.27 -11.86
CA GLU A 207 -7.06 -10.67 -11.44
C GLU A 207 -6.95 -11.64 -12.63
N ILE A 208 -7.56 -11.30 -13.78
CA ILE A 208 -7.46 -12.13 -14.99
C ILE A 208 -5.99 -12.21 -15.44
N ILE A 209 -5.28 -11.08 -15.42
CA ILE A 209 -3.86 -11.01 -15.78
C ILE A 209 -3.01 -11.88 -14.84
N GLU A 210 -3.25 -11.82 -13.52
CA GLU A 210 -2.54 -12.63 -12.52
C GLU A 210 -2.70 -14.14 -12.75
N ARG A 211 -3.86 -14.55 -13.29
CA ARG A 211 -4.16 -15.96 -13.61
C ARG A 211 -3.47 -16.44 -14.89
N ILE A 212 -2.78 -15.57 -15.64
CA ILE A 212 -2.01 -15.96 -16.83
C ILE A 212 -0.59 -16.32 -16.41
N PRO A 213 -0.14 -17.58 -16.61
CA PRO A 213 1.19 -18.01 -16.20
C PRO A 213 2.29 -17.19 -16.86
N ALA A 214 3.25 -16.76 -16.05
CA ALA A 214 4.43 -16.00 -16.48
C ALA A 214 4.12 -14.75 -17.33
N PHE A 215 2.95 -14.11 -17.15
CA PHE A 215 2.49 -12.98 -17.95
C PHE A 215 3.53 -11.88 -18.12
N SER A 216 4.22 -11.50 -17.03
CA SER A 216 5.22 -10.43 -17.06
C SER A 216 6.48 -10.74 -17.88
N LYS A 217 6.69 -12.00 -18.27
CA LYS A 217 7.81 -12.45 -19.12
C LYS A 217 7.45 -12.55 -20.60
N LEU A 218 6.16 -12.44 -20.92
CA LEU A 218 5.70 -12.52 -22.30
C LEU A 218 5.96 -11.19 -23.03
N GLU A 219 6.20 -11.28 -24.33
CA GLU A 219 6.25 -10.10 -25.20
C GLU A 219 4.91 -9.37 -25.22
N LYS A 220 4.93 -8.04 -25.42
CA LYS A 220 3.74 -7.18 -25.32
C LYS A 220 2.59 -7.67 -26.21
N GLN A 221 2.88 -8.12 -27.42
CA GLN A 221 1.87 -8.66 -28.34
C GLN A 221 1.25 -9.97 -27.83
N GLU A 222 2.05 -10.82 -27.19
CA GLU A 222 1.56 -12.06 -26.61
C GLU A 222 0.74 -11.80 -25.34
N GLN A 223 1.16 -10.85 -24.48
CA GLN A 223 0.39 -10.41 -23.32
C GLN A 223 -1.02 -9.99 -23.73
N VAL A 224 -1.14 -9.10 -24.73
CA VAL A 224 -2.43 -8.65 -25.27
C VAL A 224 -3.23 -9.84 -25.78
N SER A 225 -2.63 -10.72 -26.58
CA SER A 225 -3.33 -11.89 -27.13
C SER A 225 -3.80 -12.88 -26.06
N LYS A 226 -3.01 -13.15 -25.01
CA LYS A 226 -3.34 -14.11 -23.96
C LYS A 226 -4.44 -13.56 -23.06
N PHE A 227 -4.34 -12.28 -22.69
CA PHE A 227 -5.37 -11.60 -21.91
C PHE A 227 -6.69 -11.51 -22.69
N ALA A 228 -6.66 -11.07 -23.96
CA ALA A 228 -7.85 -11.04 -24.82
C ALA A 228 -8.49 -12.44 -24.97
N LYS A 229 -7.71 -13.50 -25.12
CA LYS A 229 -8.21 -14.88 -25.16
C LYS A 229 -8.87 -15.26 -23.83
N LYS A 230 -8.24 -14.96 -22.70
CA LYS A 230 -8.78 -15.30 -21.37
C LYS A 230 -10.08 -14.55 -21.09
N LEU A 231 -10.14 -13.26 -21.40
CA LEU A 231 -11.33 -12.42 -21.28
C LEU A 231 -12.44 -12.87 -22.24
N GLY A 232 -12.13 -13.12 -23.52
CA GLY A 232 -13.10 -13.51 -24.54
C GLY A 232 -13.54 -14.99 -24.50
N SER A 233 -12.87 -15.83 -23.71
CA SER A 233 -13.32 -17.19 -23.37
C SER A 233 -14.12 -17.24 -22.07
N SER A 234 -14.25 -16.10 -21.38
CA SER A 234 -15.16 -15.99 -20.25
C SER A 234 -16.61 -15.99 -20.75
N ASN A 235 -17.44 -16.87 -20.21
CA ASN A 235 -18.91 -16.77 -20.37
C ASN A 235 -19.51 -15.72 -19.40
N ASP A 236 -18.66 -15.07 -18.61
CA ASP A 236 -19.04 -14.05 -17.65
C ASP A 236 -19.19 -12.70 -18.37
N ILE A 237 -20.43 -12.28 -18.58
CA ILE A 237 -20.76 -11.02 -19.23
C ILE A 237 -20.36 -9.81 -18.37
N ASP A 238 -20.33 -9.98 -17.04
CA ASP A 238 -19.98 -8.92 -16.11
C ASP A 238 -18.49 -8.60 -16.22
N LEU A 239 -17.63 -9.61 -16.44
CA LEU A 239 -16.20 -9.37 -16.70
C LEU A 239 -15.94 -8.58 -18.00
N ILE A 240 -16.74 -8.84 -19.05
CA ILE A 240 -16.63 -8.09 -20.31
C ILE A 240 -17.15 -6.66 -20.13
N TYR A 241 -18.25 -6.49 -19.40
CA TYR A 241 -18.80 -5.19 -19.06
C TYR A 241 -17.80 -4.37 -18.23
N SER A 242 -17.19 -4.98 -17.22
CA SER A 242 -16.13 -4.42 -16.38
C SER A 242 -14.92 -3.97 -17.18
N HIS A 243 -14.48 -4.75 -18.19
CA HIS A 243 -13.41 -4.33 -19.10
C HIS A 243 -13.80 -3.06 -19.88
N LYS A 244 -15.05 -2.99 -20.34
CA LYS A 244 -15.59 -1.79 -21.01
C LYS A 244 -15.69 -0.59 -20.09
N LEU A 245 -16.11 -0.80 -18.85
CA LEU A 245 -16.18 0.23 -17.83
C LEU A 245 -14.79 0.79 -17.51
N CYS A 246 -13.78 -0.08 -17.37
CA CYS A 246 -12.38 0.32 -17.23
C CYS A 246 -11.93 1.19 -18.42
N GLN A 247 -12.20 0.78 -19.66
CA GLN A 247 -11.85 1.56 -20.85
C GLN A 247 -12.56 2.92 -20.93
N TYR A 248 -13.83 2.99 -20.50
CA TYR A 248 -14.58 4.22 -20.43
C TYR A 248 -13.94 5.18 -19.43
N TYR A 249 -13.70 4.73 -18.19
CA TYR A 249 -13.13 5.57 -17.15
C TYR A 249 -11.68 5.96 -17.40
N LEU A 250 -10.89 5.14 -18.09
CA LEU A 250 -9.54 5.53 -18.54
C LEU A 250 -9.57 6.84 -19.36
N LYS A 251 -10.62 7.03 -20.18
CA LYS A 251 -10.82 8.23 -21.00
C LYS A 251 -11.49 9.35 -20.21
N ASP A 252 -12.59 9.04 -19.52
CA ASP A 252 -13.40 10.04 -18.79
C ASP A 252 -12.63 10.70 -17.64
N LEU A 253 -11.79 9.94 -16.94
CA LEU A 253 -10.93 10.46 -15.88
C LEU A 253 -9.58 10.95 -16.39
N ASP A 254 -9.27 10.72 -17.67
CA ASP A 254 -7.99 11.08 -18.28
C ASP A 254 -6.78 10.55 -17.49
N VAL A 255 -6.83 9.25 -17.19
CA VAL A 255 -5.95 8.61 -16.19
C VAL A 255 -4.48 8.72 -16.55
N PHE A 256 -4.15 8.56 -17.84
CA PHE A 256 -2.76 8.63 -18.31
C PHE A 256 -2.18 10.04 -18.17
N GLU A 257 -2.93 11.07 -18.59
CA GLU A 257 -2.46 12.45 -18.49
C GLU A 257 -2.35 12.88 -17.03
N ARG A 258 -3.37 12.60 -16.19
CA ARG A 258 -3.36 13.00 -14.78
C ARG A 258 -2.22 12.35 -14.00
N LEU A 259 -2.04 11.04 -14.13
CA LEU A 259 -0.97 10.33 -13.42
C LEU A 259 0.41 10.70 -13.99
N GLY A 260 0.53 10.91 -15.30
CA GLY A 260 1.77 11.38 -15.92
C GLY A 260 2.15 12.81 -15.50
N ALA A 261 1.20 13.74 -15.51
CA ALA A 261 1.39 15.11 -15.05
C ALA A 261 1.80 15.14 -13.57
N PHE A 262 1.16 14.33 -12.74
CA PHE A 262 1.52 14.22 -11.33
C PHE A 262 2.95 13.72 -11.12
N ALA A 263 3.33 12.63 -11.80
CA ALA A 263 4.69 12.08 -11.75
C ALA A 263 5.75 13.09 -12.21
N ASN A 264 5.49 13.82 -13.30
CA ASN A 264 6.41 14.83 -13.83
C ASN A 264 6.48 16.11 -12.99
N SER A 265 5.42 16.43 -12.25
CA SER A 265 5.40 17.63 -11.40
C SER A 265 6.31 17.47 -10.18
N LEU A 266 6.42 16.25 -9.63
CA LEU A 266 7.13 16.01 -8.38
C LEU A 266 8.65 16.06 -8.59
N LYS A 267 9.25 17.17 -8.19
CA LYS A 267 10.70 17.34 -8.15
C LYS A 267 11.25 16.56 -6.97
N VAL A 268 11.98 15.50 -7.27
CA VAL A 268 12.80 14.81 -6.28
C VAL A 268 14.04 15.68 -6.07
N ILE A 269 14.05 16.46 -4.98
CA ILE A 269 15.15 17.39 -4.68
C ILE A 269 16.42 16.62 -4.31
N ASP A 270 16.27 15.39 -3.83
CA ASP A 270 17.36 14.58 -3.33
C ASP A 270 17.73 13.46 -4.32
N ASN A 271 18.69 13.75 -5.20
CA ASN A 271 19.26 12.77 -6.12
C ASN A 271 20.03 11.63 -5.40
N GLN A 272 20.29 11.74 -4.08
CA GLN A 272 21.13 10.81 -3.33
C GLN A 272 20.39 9.57 -2.79
N LEU A 273 19.06 9.49 -2.97
CA LEU A 273 18.26 8.33 -2.57
C LEU A 273 18.66 7.02 -3.28
N ILE A 274 19.52 7.04 -4.30
CA ILE A 274 19.92 5.85 -5.06
C ILE A 274 21.28 5.29 -4.59
N GLU A 275 22.13 6.10 -3.95
CA GLU A 275 23.51 5.70 -3.62
C GLU A 275 23.76 5.43 -2.11
N ILE A 276 22.92 5.95 -1.21
CA ILE A 276 23.17 5.93 0.26
C ILE A 276 22.21 4.96 1.01
N GLU A 277 21.33 4.22 0.30
CA GLU A 277 20.35 3.34 0.94
C GLU A 277 20.98 2.21 1.80
N SER A 278 22.23 1.83 1.53
CA SER A 278 22.86 0.67 2.16
C SER A 278 23.29 0.87 3.61
N GLU A 279 23.36 2.11 4.12
CA GLU A 279 23.87 2.40 5.48
C GLU A 279 22.86 3.13 6.41
N ALA A 280 21.76 3.65 5.86
CA ALA A 280 20.70 4.25 6.69
C ALA A 280 19.91 3.15 7.41
N GLY A 281 19.27 3.46 8.54
CA GLY A 281 18.25 2.63 9.22
C GLY A 281 16.82 3.10 8.95
N TYR A 282 16.66 4.43 8.82
CA TYR A 282 15.39 5.09 8.58
C TYR A 282 15.51 6.23 7.57
N ILE A 283 14.43 6.47 6.84
CA ILE A 283 14.29 7.54 5.87
C ILE A 283 12.99 8.27 6.15
N LEU A 284 13.09 9.57 6.46
CA LEU A 284 11.94 10.47 6.57
C LEU A 284 11.67 11.08 5.20
N LEU A 285 10.49 10.82 4.66
CA LEU A 285 9.99 11.41 3.42
C LEU A 285 9.00 12.52 3.77
N VAL A 286 9.23 13.72 3.22
CA VAL A 286 8.31 14.85 3.30
C VAL A 286 7.97 15.28 1.88
N ILE A 287 6.69 15.12 1.53
CA ILE A 287 6.16 15.53 0.23
C ILE A 287 5.33 16.78 0.46
N ASN A 288 5.68 17.86 -0.23
CA ASN A 288 4.89 19.07 -0.29
C ASN A 288 4.29 19.19 -1.68
N PHE A 289 2.97 19.00 -1.78
CA PHE A 289 2.24 19.05 -3.04
C PHE A 289 1.98 20.47 -3.56
N LYS A 290 2.10 21.50 -2.71
CA LYS A 290 2.01 22.91 -3.14
C LYS A 290 3.29 23.32 -3.88
N ASP A 291 4.43 22.92 -3.34
CA ASP A 291 5.74 23.23 -3.93
C ASP A 291 6.21 22.16 -4.92
N HIS A 292 5.43 21.09 -5.08
CA HIS A 292 5.73 19.90 -5.88
C HIS A 292 7.10 19.29 -5.58
N ASN A 293 7.47 19.22 -4.31
CA ASN A 293 8.80 18.80 -3.88
C ASN A 293 8.72 17.58 -2.97
N LEU A 294 9.60 16.61 -3.22
CA LEU A 294 9.92 15.52 -2.31
C LEU A 294 11.30 15.75 -1.70
N THR A 295 11.36 15.78 -0.37
CA THR A 295 12.61 15.78 0.39
C THR A 295 12.74 14.50 1.21
N SER A 296 13.99 14.04 1.35
CA SER A 296 14.36 12.93 2.21
C SER A 296 15.33 13.38 3.29
N THR A 297 15.27 12.72 4.45
CA THR A 297 16.29 12.82 5.49
C THR A 297 16.65 11.41 5.95
N LEU A 298 17.94 11.08 5.86
CA LEU A 298 18.48 9.78 6.23
C LEU A 298 18.91 9.79 7.71
N PHE A 299 18.69 8.67 8.38
CA PHE A 299 19.12 8.46 9.76
C PHE A 299 19.90 7.15 9.86
N ALA A 300 20.97 7.13 10.65
CA ALA A 300 21.81 5.95 10.85
C ALA A 300 21.03 4.77 11.46
N ASP A 301 21.45 3.53 11.15
CA ASP A 301 20.89 2.31 11.76
C ASP A 301 21.51 2.01 13.13
N ASP A 302 21.42 2.99 14.03
CA ASP A 302 21.83 2.85 15.43
C ASP A 302 20.81 3.50 16.39
N LEU A 303 21.03 3.35 17.70
CA LEU A 303 20.10 3.87 18.71
C LEU A 303 19.93 5.39 18.65
N ASN A 304 20.95 6.14 18.24
CA ASN A 304 20.87 7.60 18.14
C ASN A 304 20.11 8.01 16.88
N GLY A 305 20.43 7.41 15.73
CA GLY A 305 19.71 7.61 14.48
C GLY A 305 18.22 7.28 14.61
N LYS A 306 17.87 6.21 15.34
CA LYS A 306 16.47 5.87 15.66
C LYS A 306 15.77 6.97 16.46
N ARG A 307 16.41 7.50 17.50
CA ARG A 307 15.87 8.59 18.33
C ARG A 307 15.71 9.89 17.54
N ASP A 308 16.68 10.20 16.69
CA ASP A 308 16.64 11.38 15.83
C ASP A 308 15.54 11.26 14.77
N ALA A 309 15.38 10.07 14.17
CA ALA A 309 14.30 9.76 13.25
C ALA A 309 12.92 9.93 13.90
N GLU A 310 12.73 9.40 15.12
CA GLU A 310 11.50 9.57 15.89
C GLU A 310 11.21 11.06 16.13
N LYS A 311 12.19 11.80 16.65
CA LYS A 311 12.02 13.23 16.96
C LYS A 311 11.66 14.03 15.71
N LYS A 312 12.40 13.85 14.61
CA LYS A 312 12.16 14.56 13.35
C LYS A 312 10.83 14.18 12.71
N TYR A 313 10.44 12.93 12.79
CA TYR A 313 9.14 12.49 12.28
C TYR A 313 7.98 13.12 13.05
N ILE A 314 8.08 13.23 14.39
CA ILE A 314 7.07 13.93 15.20
C ILE A 314 6.96 15.40 14.83
N GLU A 315 8.10 16.09 14.70
CA GLU A 315 8.15 17.50 14.28
C GLU A 315 7.46 17.68 12.92
N ALA A 316 7.80 16.84 11.94
CA ALA A 316 7.23 16.89 10.60
C ALA A 316 5.72 16.56 10.58
N GLU A 317 5.26 15.55 11.33
CA GLU A 317 3.82 15.25 11.41
C GLU A 317 3.01 16.35 12.11
N LYS A 318 3.57 17.01 13.14
CA LYS A 318 2.93 18.16 13.78
C LYS A 318 2.79 19.34 12.82
N HIS A 319 3.78 19.56 11.96
CA HIS A 319 3.73 20.56 10.90
C HIS A 319 2.68 20.20 9.84
N ALA A 320 2.75 18.98 9.30
CA ALA A 320 1.84 18.50 8.26
C ALA A 320 0.36 18.45 8.71
N ALA A 321 0.10 18.30 10.01
CA ALA A 321 -1.25 18.34 10.54
C ALA A 321 -1.88 19.76 10.52
N LYS A 322 -1.06 20.81 10.41
CA LYS A 322 -1.50 22.21 10.32
C LYS A 322 -1.58 22.74 8.90
N GLU A 323 -0.95 22.06 7.95
CA GLU A 323 -0.86 22.51 6.56
C GLU A 323 -1.45 21.48 5.60
N GLU A 324 -2.52 21.87 4.90
CA GLU A 324 -3.01 21.11 3.75
C GLU A 324 -1.90 21.00 2.69
N GLY A 325 -1.71 19.82 2.10
CA GLY A 325 -0.72 19.60 1.04
C GLY A 325 0.55 18.88 1.45
N ILE A 326 0.76 18.61 2.74
CA ILE A 326 1.97 17.96 3.22
C ILE A 326 1.70 16.51 3.62
N VAL A 327 2.50 15.60 3.06
CA VAL A 327 2.48 14.18 3.43
C VAL A 327 3.83 13.78 3.99
N VAL A 328 3.80 13.20 5.19
CA VAL A 328 4.98 12.75 5.90
C VAL A 328 4.94 11.24 6.07
N ALA A 329 6.07 10.59 5.84
CA ALA A 329 6.23 9.17 6.09
C ALA A 329 7.63 8.86 6.60
N LEU A 330 7.71 8.16 7.73
CA LEU A 330 8.94 7.49 8.14
C LEU A 330 8.89 6.04 7.66
N VAL A 331 9.90 5.63 6.91
CA VAL A 331 10.05 4.28 6.38
C VAL A 331 11.42 3.73 6.74
N SER A 332 11.51 2.42 6.93
CA SER A 332 12.81 1.79 7.15
C SER A 332 13.57 1.69 5.82
N SER A 333 14.89 1.83 5.87
CA SER A 333 15.81 1.56 4.75
C SER A 333 16.01 0.06 4.48
N SER A 334 15.73 -0.81 5.47
CA SER A 334 15.91 -2.27 5.38
C SER A 334 14.97 -2.99 4.39
N ASN A 335 14.34 -2.24 3.48
CA ASN A 335 13.52 -2.79 2.42
C ASN A 335 14.41 -3.47 1.39
N VAL A 336 14.27 -4.78 1.23
CA VAL A 336 14.91 -5.50 0.13
C VAL A 336 14.19 -5.13 -1.17
N GLY A 337 14.91 -4.58 -2.16
CA GLY A 337 14.37 -4.06 -3.43
C GLY A 337 14.43 -2.53 -3.58
N GLY A 338 14.84 -1.79 -2.54
CA GLY A 338 14.97 -0.33 -2.57
C GLY A 338 13.68 0.41 -2.16
N ILE A 339 13.81 1.66 -1.70
CA ILE A 339 12.67 2.42 -1.13
C ILE A 339 11.60 2.73 -2.18
N LYS A 340 12.02 2.99 -3.42
CA LYS A 340 11.12 3.35 -4.53
C LYS A 340 10.24 2.19 -4.94
N GLU A 341 10.75 0.95 -4.94
CA GLU A 341 9.95 -0.22 -5.27
C GLU A 341 8.97 -0.59 -4.13
N ALA A 342 9.41 -0.43 -2.88
CA ALA A 342 8.59 -0.67 -1.71
C ALA A 342 7.48 0.39 -1.56
N TYR A 343 7.78 1.67 -1.82
CA TYR A 343 6.86 2.79 -1.59
C TYR A 343 6.75 3.75 -2.80
N PRO A 344 6.39 3.24 -3.99
CA PRO A 344 6.33 4.03 -5.22
C PRO A 344 5.35 5.21 -5.15
N ASN A 345 4.32 5.09 -4.31
CA ASN A 345 3.33 6.13 -4.08
C ASN A 345 3.94 7.44 -3.54
N TYR A 346 5.02 7.39 -2.76
CA TYR A 346 5.69 8.61 -2.28
C TYR A 346 6.53 9.30 -3.35
N PHE A 347 6.83 8.60 -4.45
CA PHE A 347 7.58 9.09 -5.59
C PHE A 347 6.67 9.41 -6.79
N ALA A 348 5.34 9.37 -6.59
CA ALA A 348 4.36 9.48 -7.66
C ALA A 348 4.57 8.48 -8.82
N ASP A 349 5.26 7.35 -8.55
CA ASP A 349 5.58 6.37 -9.58
C ASP A 349 4.40 5.44 -9.84
N SER A 350 3.65 5.76 -10.89
CA SER A 350 2.54 4.94 -11.40
C SER A 350 2.93 4.11 -12.63
N THR A 351 4.22 4.06 -12.99
CA THR A 351 4.69 3.49 -14.27
C THR A 351 4.21 2.07 -14.50
N ASN A 352 4.37 1.19 -13.50
CA ASN A 352 3.95 -0.19 -13.60
C ASN A 352 2.42 -0.34 -13.64
N PHE A 353 1.68 0.51 -12.94
CA PHE A 353 0.21 0.52 -12.99
C PHE A 353 -0.27 0.92 -14.39
N LEU A 354 0.23 2.03 -14.94
CA LEU A 354 -0.08 2.52 -16.28
C LEU A 354 0.28 1.51 -17.37
N LYS A 355 1.40 0.78 -17.23
CA LYS A 355 1.79 -0.29 -18.17
C LYS A 355 0.71 -1.36 -18.32
N TYR A 356 0.10 -1.81 -17.23
CA TYR A 356 -0.98 -2.81 -17.29
C TYR A 356 -2.28 -2.20 -17.83
N LEU A 357 -2.59 -0.94 -17.51
CA LEU A 357 -3.74 -0.24 -18.09
C LEU A 357 -3.60 -0.06 -19.61
N GLU A 358 -2.40 0.26 -20.10
CA GLU A 358 -2.12 0.42 -21.53
C GLU A 358 -2.47 -0.85 -22.30
N LEU A 359 -2.21 -2.03 -21.72
CA LEU A 359 -2.59 -3.31 -22.29
C LEU A 359 -4.12 -3.45 -22.45
N LEU A 360 -4.89 -2.99 -21.46
CA LEU A 360 -6.36 -3.03 -21.51
C LEU A 360 -6.92 -2.15 -22.64
N THR A 361 -6.24 -1.06 -22.99
CA THR A 361 -6.67 -0.18 -24.10
C THR A 361 -6.57 -0.85 -25.47
N LYS A 362 -5.73 -1.88 -25.63
CA LYS A 362 -5.50 -2.54 -26.93
C LYS A 362 -6.58 -3.56 -27.31
N ILE A 363 -7.66 -3.68 -26.54
CA ILE A 363 -8.68 -4.72 -26.71
C ILE A 363 -10.06 -4.08 -26.85
N ASP A 364 -10.45 -3.79 -28.09
CA ASP A 364 -11.73 -3.15 -28.39
C ASP A 364 -12.92 -4.12 -28.38
N ASN A 365 -12.73 -5.39 -28.73
CA ASN A 365 -13.80 -6.37 -28.66
C ASN A 365 -13.22 -7.77 -28.35
N PRO A 366 -13.21 -8.17 -27.06
CA PRO A 366 -12.61 -9.44 -26.66
C PRO A 366 -13.30 -10.66 -27.30
N ILE A 367 -14.58 -10.54 -27.66
CA ILE A 367 -15.37 -11.61 -28.30
C ILE A 367 -14.95 -11.80 -29.77
N LYS A 368 -14.78 -10.72 -30.54
CA LYS A 368 -14.36 -10.79 -31.97
C LYS A 368 -12.93 -11.33 -32.16
N LEU A 369 -12.02 -11.05 -31.21
CA LEU A 369 -10.64 -11.56 -31.24
C LEU A 369 -10.55 -13.08 -31.14
N ASN A 370 -11.50 -13.72 -30.45
CA ASN A 370 -11.59 -15.19 -30.33
C ASN A 370 -12.08 -15.83 -31.65
N MET A 371 -13.05 -15.20 -32.34
CA MET A 371 -13.59 -15.69 -33.62
C MET A 371 -12.56 -15.64 -34.76
N LYS A 372 -11.79 -14.55 -34.88
CA LYS A 372 -10.75 -14.43 -35.94
C LYS A 372 -9.66 -15.52 -35.84
N LYS A 373 -9.31 -15.99 -34.64
CA LYS A 373 -8.36 -17.10 -34.46
C LYS A 373 -8.99 -18.47 -34.74
N ARG A 374 -10.25 -18.70 -34.33
CA ARG A 374 -10.96 -19.94 -34.67
C ARG A 374 -11.11 -20.13 -36.17
N MET A 375 -11.39 -19.06 -36.92
CA MET A 375 -11.45 -19.11 -38.38
C MET A 375 -10.07 -19.34 -39.02
N LYS A 376 -8.97 -18.92 -38.38
CA LYS A 376 -7.61 -19.16 -38.87
C LYS A 376 -7.15 -20.61 -38.71
N PHE A 377 -7.63 -21.31 -37.68
CA PHE A 377 -7.38 -22.75 -37.48
C PHE A 377 -8.35 -23.67 -38.26
N ALA A 378 -9.54 -23.16 -38.63
CA ALA A 378 -10.51 -23.89 -39.44
C ALA A 378 -10.23 -23.83 -40.95
N GLY A 379 -9.21 -23.09 -41.39
CA GLY A 379 -8.75 -23.01 -42.78
C GLY A 379 -7.45 -23.78 -43.07
N GLU A 380 -6.92 -24.53 -42.09
CA GLU A 380 -5.74 -25.40 -42.22
C GLU A 380 -6.07 -26.88 -41.91
N LEU A 381 -7.36 -27.24 -41.87
CA LEU A 381 -7.92 -28.59 -41.90
C LEU A 381 -8.76 -28.72 -43.17
#